data_AF-A0A1H9X7V4-F1
#
_entry.id   AF-A0A1H9X7V4-F1
#
_cell.length_a   1.000
_cell.length_b   1.000
_cell.length_c   1.000
_cell.angle_alpha   90.00
_cell.angle_beta   90.00
_cell.angle_gamma   90.00
#
_symmetry.space_group_name_H-M   'P 1'
#
loop_
_entity.id
_entity.type
_entity.pdbx_description
1 polymer ?
#
loop_
_entity_poly.entity_id
_entity_poly.type
_entity_poly.pdbx_seq_one_letter_code
_entity_poly.pdbx_strand_id
1 'polypeptide(L)'
;MMASRMLMILAVLLIVSVPAMAQGGYDRNSPEFRESTSQFMCLCGCGQDHFECNMDGCGLNEQFKTEILEMLNEGYEKGEIKDHYVTMYGEVILTAPEKSGFSLTAWVTPFILLAGAGGGVTFLIRKWVRKSKGVNHVTPKDDGDGDEAEKDILNSLIEEERKKHF
;
A
#
# COMPACT_ATOMS: atom_id res chain seq x y z
N MET A 1 24.33 31.74 -46.14
CA MET A 1 23.51 32.08 -44.94
C MET A 1 22.89 30.86 -44.28
N MET A 2 22.25 29.93 -45.00
CA MET A 2 21.63 28.72 -44.42
C MET A 2 22.64 27.76 -43.75
N ALA A 3 23.80 27.53 -44.36
CA ALA A 3 24.83 26.64 -43.80
C ALA A 3 25.41 27.15 -42.45
N SER A 4 25.55 28.46 -42.29
CA SER A 4 26.03 29.07 -41.04
C SER A 4 25.00 28.96 -39.90
N ARG A 5 23.71 29.04 -40.23
CA ARG A 5 22.62 28.79 -39.26
C ARG A 5 22.54 27.32 -38.85
N MET A 6 22.75 26.42 -39.80
CA MET A 6 22.74 24.98 -39.55
C MET A 6 23.94 24.53 -38.69
N LEU A 7 25.11 25.13 -38.89
CA LEU A 7 26.30 24.89 -38.06
C LEU A 7 26.11 25.40 -36.62
N MET A 8 25.45 26.55 -36.44
CA MET A 8 25.13 27.07 -35.10
C MET A 8 24.11 26.18 -34.37
N ILE A 9 23.08 25.69 -35.05
CA ILE A 9 22.08 24.80 -34.42
C ILE A 9 22.72 23.47 -34.00
N LEU A 10 23.61 22.91 -34.83
CA LEU A 10 24.36 21.69 -34.48
C LEU A 10 25.31 21.91 -33.29
N ALA A 11 25.99 23.05 -33.24
CA ALA A 11 26.85 23.42 -32.12
C ALA A 11 26.07 23.62 -30.82
N VAL A 12 24.87 24.22 -30.88
CA VAL A 12 23.99 24.39 -29.71
C VAL A 12 23.43 23.05 -29.23
N LEU A 13 23.05 22.14 -30.13
CA LEU A 13 22.61 20.79 -29.76
C LEU A 13 23.74 19.97 -29.09
N LEU A 14 24.99 20.15 -29.52
CA LEU A 14 26.16 19.50 -28.91
C LEU A 14 26.49 20.05 -27.51
N ILE A 15 26.22 21.33 -27.25
CA ILE A 15 26.42 21.95 -25.93
C ILE A 15 25.34 21.48 -24.92
N VAL A 16 24.12 21.20 -25.38
CA VAL A 16 23.03 20.68 -24.53
C VAL A 16 23.23 19.20 -24.16
N SER A 17 23.98 18.44 -24.96
CA SER A 17 24.29 17.02 -24.67
C SER A 17 25.49 16.81 -23.74
N VAL A 18 26.11 17.87 -23.21
CA VAL A 18 27.16 17.72 -22.20
C VAL A 18 26.47 17.37 -20.88
N PRO A 19 26.58 16.13 -20.35
CA PRO A 19 26.18 15.91 -18.98
C PRO A 19 27.05 16.85 -18.16
N ALA A 20 26.41 17.66 -17.31
CA ALA A 20 27.09 18.57 -16.42
C ALA A 20 27.89 17.77 -15.38
N MET A 21 29.03 17.21 -15.80
CA MET A 21 30.07 16.63 -14.95
C MET A 21 30.84 17.79 -14.35
N ALA A 22 30.14 18.56 -13.53
CA ALA A 22 30.67 19.64 -12.73
C ALA A 22 30.24 19.36 -11.29
N GLN A 23 30.75 18.27 -10.72
CA GLN A 23 30.61 18.01 -9.30
C GLN A 23 32.02 17.94 -8.75
N GLY A 24 32.38 18.96 -7.96
CA GLY A 24 33.49 18.83 -7.03
C GLY A 24 33.27 17.59 -6.18
N GLY A 25 34.36 16.92 -5.79
CA GLY A 25 34.27 15.62 -5.13
C GLY A 25 33.27 15.60 -3.97
N TYR A 26 32.56 14.48 -3.85
CA TYR A 26 31.65 14.24 -2.74
C TYR A 26 32.44 14.11 -1.44
N ASP A 27 31.87 14.63 -0.34
CA ASP A 27 32.38 14.48 1.01
C ASP A 27 31.38 13.71 1.90
N ARG A 28 31.77 13.41 3.15
CA ARG A 28 30.91 12.70 4.10
C ARG A 28 29.71 13.52 4.62
N ASN A 29 29.65 14.80 4.32
CA ASN A 29 28.54 15.69 4.70
C ASN A 29 27.55 15.90 3.56
N SER A 30 27.89 15.46 2.35
CA SER A 30 27.05 15.59 1.17
C SER A 30 25.75 14.79 1.31
N PRO A 31 24.62 15.32 0.79
CA PRO A 31 23.35 14.60 0.82
C PRO A 31 23.43 13.28 0.04
N GLU A 32 24.21 13.22 -1.04
CA GLU A 32 24.40 12.03 -1.86
C GLU A 32 25.10 10.92 -1.09
N PHE A 33 26.13 11.27 -0.30
CA PHE A 33 26.79 10.33 0.60
C PHE A 33 25.83 9.78 1.66
N ARG A 34 25.05 10.66 2.28
CA ARG A 34 24.05 10.26 3.28
C ARG A 34 23.04 9.28 2.71
N GLU A 35 22.45 9.63 1.57
CA GLU A 35 21.44 8.81 0.91
C GLU A 35 21.97 7.45 0.44
N SER A 36 23.21 7.42 -0.03
CA SER A 36 23.85 6.20 -0.51
C SER A 36 24.27 5.29 0.64
N THR A 37 24.57 5.85 1.81
CA THR A 37 25.00 5.08 2.98
C THR A 37 23.82 4.61 3.85
N SER A 38 22.79 5.44 4.04
CA SER A 38 21.66 5.14 4.95
C SER A 38 20.68 4.10 4.40
N GLN A 39 20.85 3.67 3.14
CA GLN A 39 20.05 2.58 2.56
C GLN A 39 20.55 1.19 2.96
N PHE A 40 21.70 1.10 3.65
CA PHE A 40 22.31 -0.15 4.06
C PHE A 40 22.34 -0.33 5.58
N MET A 41 21.87 -1.48 6.07
CA MET A 41 21.97 -1.92 7.45
C MET A 41 23.39 -2.34 7.79
N CYS A 42 23.89 -1.90 8.95
CA CYS A 42 25.18 -2.34 9.44
C CYS A 42 25.11 -3.78 9.99
N LEU A 43 25.93 -4.66 9.42
CA LEU A 43 25.97 -6.09 9.77
C LEU A 43 26.73 -6.40 11.06
N CYS A 44 27.15 -5.39 11.83
CA CYS A 44 27.83 -5.58 13.12
C CYS A 44 26.86 -5.94 14.27
N GLY A 45 25.55 -5.95 14.02
CA GLY A 45 24.53 -6.33 15.00
C GLY A 45 24.04 -5.19 15.90
N CYS A 46 24.48 -3.94 15.69
CA CYS A 46 23.99 -2.78 16.43
C CYS A 46 22.56 -2.34 16.03
N GLY A 47 22.03 -2.85 14.91
CA GLY A 47 20.69 -2.54 14.43
C GLY A 47 20.52 -1.11 13.90
N GLN A 48 21.61 -0.43 13.51
CA GLN A 48 21.60 0.88 12.87
C GLN A 48 22.01 0.75 11.40
N ASP A 49 21.65 1.73 10.58
CA ASP A 49 22.20 1.84 9.23
C ASP A 49 23.67 2.32 9.26
N HIS A 50 24.36 2.15 8.14
CA HIS A 50 25.77 2.52 8.03
C HIS A 50 25.99 4.03 8.25
N PHE A 51 25.07 4.91 7.86
CA PHE A 51 25.22 6.36 8.05
C PHE A 51 25.08 6.75 9.53
N GLU A 52 24.01 6.32 10.18
CA GLU A 52 23.69 6.65 11.58
C GLU A 52 24.62 5.97 12.60
N CYS A 53 25.19 4.82 12.25
CA CYS A 53 26.15 4.15 13.11
C CYS A 53 27.42 5.00 13.32
N ASN A 54 27.70 5.37 14.58
CA ASN A 54 28.88 6.14 14.98
C ASN A 54 29.60 5.48 16.17
N MET A 55 29.72 4.15 16.15
CA MET A 55 30.47 3.43 17.20
C MET A 55 31.97 3.62 17.01
N ASP A 56 32.63 4.17 18.04
CA ASP A 56 34.08 4.37 18.04
C ASP A 56 34.82 3.03 17.86
N GLY A 57 35.75 3.00 16.89
CA GLY A 57 36.56 1.81 16.59
C GLY A 57 35.88 0.76 15.73
N CYS A 58 34.70 1.01 15.17
CA CYS A 58 34.06 0.09 14.22
C CYS A 58 34.72 0.17 12.83
N GLY A 59 35.74 -0.66 12.60
CA GLY A 59 36.45 -0.72 11.31
C GLY A 59 35.55 -1.07 10.12
N LEU A 60 34.53 -1.92 10.34
CA LEU A 60 33.58 -2.31 9.29
C LEU A 60 32.82 -1.10 8.74
N ASN A 61 32.28 -0.25 9.63
CA ASN A 61 31.49 0.89 9.19
C ASN A 61 32.36 1.96 8.51
N GLU A 62 33.55 2.19 9.04
CA GLU A 62 34.48 3.16 8.46
C GLU A 62 34.97 2.75 7.07
N GLN A 63 35.25 1.46 6.87
CA GLN A 63 35.60 0.92 5.55
C GLN A 63 34.45 1.07 4.57
N PHE A 64 33.23 0.68 4.98
CA PHE A 64 32.04 0.78 4.14
C PHE A 64 31.71 2.23 3.73
N LYS A 65 31.78 3.17 4.67
CA LYS A 65 31.63 4.61 4.40
C LYS A 65 32.70 5.13 3.44
N THR A 66 33.91 4.61 3.51
CA THR A 66 35.01 5.06 2.64
C THR A 66 34.80 4.54 1.21
N GLU A 67 34.41 3.27 1.07
CA GLU A 67 34.12 2.66 -0.24
C GLU A 67 32.95 3.35 -0.95
N ILE A 68 31.85 3.63 -0.25
CA ILE A 68 30.72 4.39 -0.82
C ILE A 68 31.16 5.78 -1.28
N LEU A 69 32.01 6.45 -0.50
CA LEU A 69 32.50 7.78 -0.86
C LEU A 69 33.40 7.72 -2.10
N GLU A 70 34.24 6.69 -2.22
CA GLU A 70 35.06 6.46 -3.41
C GLU A 70 34.18 6.19 -4.64
N MET A 71 33.19 5.30 -4.53
CA MET A 71 32.25 5.01 -5.61
C MET A 71 31.48 6.26 -6.07
N LEU A 72 31.03 7.11 -5.15
CA LEU A 72 30.40 8.38 -5.52
C LEU A 72 31.37 9.29 -6.30
N ASN A 73 32.62 9.38 -5.85
CA ASN A 73 33.65 10.16 -6.53
C ASN A 73 34.09 9.57 -7.89
N GLU A 74 33.90 8.27 -8.09
CA GLU A 74 34.06 7.59 -9.38
C GLU A 74 32.88 7.83 -10.34
N GLY A 75 31.79 8.43 -9.86
CA GLY A 75 30.61 8.79 -10.65
C GLY A 75 29.47 7.78 -10.61
N TYR A 76 29.49 6.82 -9.69
CA TYR A 76 28.37 5.90 -9.49
C TYR A 76 27.16 6.62 -8.90
N GLU A 77 25.98 6.36 -9.46
CA GLU A 77 24.72 6.80 -8.89
C GLU A 77 24.25 5.89 -7.74
N LYS A 78 23.44 6.43 -6.82
CA LYS A 78 22.86 5.71 -5.68
C LYS A 78 22.27 4.33 -6.03
N GLY A 79 21.60 4.24 -7.18
CA GLY A 79 21.00 2.99 -7.66
C GLY A 79 22.06 1.94 -8.03
N GLU A 80 23.14 2.35 -8.69
CA GLU A 80 24.25 1.47 -9.06
C GLU A 80 25.01 1.00 -7.82
N ILE A 81 25.21 1.89 -6.84
CA ILE A 81 25.79 1.55 -5.53
C ILE A 81 24.91 0.51 -4.81
N LYS A 82 23.59 0.72 -4.81
CA LYS A 82 22.62 -0.24 -4.23
C LYS A 82 22.73 -1.60 -4.91
N ASP A 83 22.69 -1.64 -6.23
CA ASP A 83 22.71 -2.89 -6.99
C ASP A 83 24.04 -3.65 -6.82
N HIS A 84 25.16 -2.92 -6.68
CA HIS A 84 26.47 -3.50 -6.35
C HIS A 84 26.42 -4.31 -5.04
N TYR A 85 25.96 -3.69 -3.96
CA TYR A 85 25.90 -4.36 -2.65
C TYR A 85 24.78 -5.41 -2.56
N VAL A 86 23.63 -5.19 -3.21
CA VAL A 86 22.55 -6.20 -3.28
C VAL A 86 23.00 -7.44 -4.04
N THR A 87 23.82 -7.30 -5.07
CA THR A 87 24.37 -8.45 -5.80
C THR A 87 25.28 -9.30 -4.91
N MET A 88 26.03 -8.66 -3.99
CA MET A 88 26.96 -9.35 -3.08
C MET A 88 26.28 -9.93 -1.83
N TYR A 89 25.38 -9.17 -1.22
CA TYR A 89 24.79 -9.50 0.09
C TYR A 89 23.31 -9.89 0.03
N GLY A 90 22.63 -9.67 -1.10
CA GLY A 90 21.19 -9.83 -1.23
C GLY A 90 20.40 -8.68 -0.60
N GLU A 91 19.07 -8.83 -0.50
CA GLU A 91 18.19 -7.79 0.07
C GLU A 91 18.38 -7.57 1.58
N VAL A 92 19.07 -8.48 2.29
CA VAL A 92 19.24 -8.40 3.75
C VAL A 92 20.14 -7.24 4.20
N ILE A 93 20.98 -6.72 3.30
CA ILE A 93 21.80 -5.54 3.59
C ILE A 93 20.96 -4.25 3.50
N LEU A 94 19.80 -4.28 2.84
CA LEU A 94 18.99 -3.07 2.70
C LEU A 94 18.23 -2.75 3.99
N THR A 95 18.11 -1.47 4.30
CA THR A 95 17.25 -0.99 5.41
C THR A 95 15.76 -1.22 5.14
N ALA A 96 15.37 -1.36 3.87
CA ALA A 96 14.03 -1.72 3.47
C ALA A 96 14.06 -2.74 2.31
N PRO A 97 13.17 -3.75 2.33
CA PRO A 97 13.08 -4.72 1.25
C PRO A 97 12.63 -4.04 -0.05
N GLU A 98 12.95 -4.65 -1.19
CA GLU A 98 12.54 -4.09 -2.47
C GLU A 98 11.01 -4.13 -2.61
N LYS A 99 10.42 -3.11 -3.22
CA LYS A 99 8.97 -3.05 -3.50
C LYS A 99 8.61 -3.82 -4.78
N SER A 100 9.33 -4.90 -5.06
CA SER A 100 9.22 -5.69 -6.29
C SER A 100 9.06 -7.17 -5.95
N GLY A 101 8.63 -7.98 -6.93
CA GLY A 101 8.59 -9.43 -6.82
C GLY A 101 7.80 -9.98 -5.62
N PHE A 102 8.41 -10.90 -4.87
CA PHE A 102 7.79 -11.58 -3.73
C PHE A 102 7.52 -10.62 -2.55
N SER A 103 8.42 -9.66 -2.31
CA SER A 103 8.28 -8.66 -1.25
C SER A 103 6.98 -7.85 -1.40
N LEU A 104 6.51 -7.59 -2.62
CA LEU A 104 5.23 -6.91 -2.86
C LEU A 104 4.01 -7.71 -2.35
N THR A 105 4.06 -9.04 -2.42
CA THR A 105 2.94 -9.88 -1.97
C THR A 105 2.69 -9.74 -0.47
N ALA A 106 3.74 -9.61 0.35
CA ALA A 106 3.61 -9.37 1.78
C ALA A 106 2.84 -8.06 2.08
N TRP A 107 3.00 -7.03 1.25
CA TRP A 107 2.31 -5.75 1.37
C TRP A 107 0.87 -5.79 0.86
N VAL A 108 0.60 -6.50 -0.24
CA VAL A 108 -0.73 -6.51 -0.89
C VAL A 108 -1.68 -7.54 -0.24
N THR A 109 -1.16 -8.65 0.26
CA THR A 109 -1.95 -9.77 0.81
C THR A 109 -2.93 -9.35 1.92
N PRO A 110 -2.57 -8.50 2.90
CA PRO A 110 -3.52 -8.07 3.93
C PRO A 110 -4.77 -7.40 3.36
N PHE A 111 -4.60 -6.57 2.33
CA PHE A 111 -5.72 -5.87 1.68
C PHE A 111 -6.59 -6.84 0.87
N ILE A 112 -5.98 -7.78 0.15
CA ILE A 112 -6.71 -8.82 -0.59
C ILE A 112 -7.54 -9.67 0.37
N LEU A 113 -6.96 -10.11 1.49
CA LEU A 113 -7.66 -10.92 2.48
C LEU A 113 -8.83 -10.15 3.10
N LEU A 114 -8.62 -8.89 3.50
CA LEU A 114 -9.68 -8.07 4.07
C LEU A 114 -10.80 -7.79 3.06
N ALA A 115 -10.46 -7.42 1.83
CA ALA A 115 -11.45 -7.17 0.78
C ALA A 115 -12.22 -8.45 0.40
N GLY A 116 -11.51 -9.58 0.29
CA GLY A 116 -12.11 -10.88 -0.01
C GLY A 116 -13.05 -11.35 1.09
N ALA A 117 -12.61 -11.30 2.36
CA ALA A 117 -13.43 -11.69 3.50
C ALA A 117 -14.65 -10.77 3.66
N GLY A 118 -14.44 -9.44 3.65
CA GLY A 118 -15.52 -8.46 3.78
C GLY A 118 -16.52 -8.54 2.63
N GLY A 119 -16.03 -8.67 1.39
CA GLY A 119 -16.86 -8.84 0.20
C GLY A 119 -17.65 -10.15 0.24
N GLY A 120 -16.99 -11.25 0.61
CA GLY A 120 -17.61 -12.58 0.75
C GLY A 120 -18.73 -12.61 1.78
N VAL A 121 -18.49 -12.09 2.98
CA VAL A 121 -19.51 -11.98 4.04
C VAL A 121 -20.69 -11.15 3.56
N THR A 122 -20.44 -9.97 2.99
CA THR A 122 -21.49 -9.07 2.49
C THR A 122 -22.32 -9.73 1.37
N PHE A 123 -21.67 -10.47 0.47
CA PHE A 123 -22.32 -11.20 -0.59
C PHE A 123 -23.22 -12.33 -0.06
N LEU A 124 -22.72 -13.13 0.88
CA LEU A 124 -23.48 -14.21 1.52
C LEU A 124 -24.71 -13.67 2.24
N ILE A 125 -24.56 -12.61 3.04
CA ILE A 125 -25.67 -11.95 3.74
C ILE A 125 -26.71 -11.46 2.72
N ARG A 126 -26.28 -10.76 1.66
CA ARG A 126 -27.20 -10.28 0.60
C ARG A 126 -27.95 -11.42 -0.07
N LYS A 127 -27.29 -12.54 -0.34
CA LYS A 127 -27.91 -13.73 -0.96
C LYS A 127 -28.99 -14.32 -0.03
N TRP A 128 -28.71 -14.46 1.26
CA TRP A 128 -29.66 -14.99 2.23
C TRP A 128 -30.87 -14.07 2.45
N VAL A 129 -30.64 -12.76 2.57
CA VAL A 129 -31.72 -11.78 2.73
C VAL A 129 -32.63 -11.71 1.50
N ARG A 130 -32.06 -11.72 0.28
CA ARG A 130 -32.86 -11.73 -0.96
C ARG A 130 -33.71 -12.99 -1.11
N LYS A 131 -33.19 -14.16 -0.68
CA LYS A 131 -33.95 -15.41 -0.67
C LYS A 131 -35.14 -15.35 0.30
N SER A 132 -34.99 -14.67 1.44
CA SER A 132 -36.05 -14.51 2.45
C SER A 132 -37.16 -13.54 2.00
N LYS A 133 -36.84 -12.51 1.20
CA LYS A 133 -37.84 -11.58 0.64
C LYS A 133 -38.83 -12.23 -0.35
N GLY A 134 -38.60 -13.47 -0.78
CA GLY A 134 -39.54 -14.24 -1.62
C GLY A 134 -40.60 -15.03 -0.85
N VAL A 135 -40.55 -15.05 0.49
CA VAL A 135 -41.49 -15.81 1.34
C VAL A 135 -42.10 -14.89 2.38
N ASN A 136 -42.73 -13.78 1.96
CA ASN A 136 -43.69 -13.02 2.77
C ASN A 136 -44.49 -12.05 1.87
N HIS A 137 -45.29 -12.62 0.99
CA HIS A 137 -46.59 -12.02 0.68
C HIS A 137 -47.64 -13.04 1.09
N VAL A 138 -47.87 -13.14 2.41
CA VAL A 138 -49.13 -13.68 2.90
C VAL A 138 -50.15 -12.57 2.66
N THR A 139 -50.78 -12.59 1.49
CA THR A 139 -52.13 -12.03 1.37
C THR A 139 -52.96 -12.72 2.44
N PRO A 140 -53.60 -11.98 3.37
CA PRO A 140 -54.62 -12.56 4.22
C PRO A 140 -55.61 -13.27 3.30
N LYS A 141 -55.68 -14.59 3.42
CA LYS A 141 -56.77 -15.35 2.83
C LYS A 141 -57.98 -14.96 3.65
N ASP A 142 -58.90 -14.25 3.02
CA ASP A 142 -60.25 -14.04 3.53
C ASP A 142 -61.02 -15.34 3.24
N ASP A 143 -60.78 -16.35 4.06
CA ASP A 143 -61.69 -17.47 4.21
C ASP A 143 -62.81 -17.03 5.15
N GLY A 144 -63.86 -16.46 4.54
CA GLY A 144 -65.10 -15.98 5.16
C GLY A 144 -65.95 -17.05 5.87
N ASP A 145 -65.32 -18.05 6.47
CA ASP A 145 -65.92 -19.01 7.41
C ASP A 145 -65.56 -18.64 8.87
N GLY A 146 -64.39 -18.02 9.10
CA GLY A 146 -64.01 -17.52 10.44
C GLY A 146 -64.64 -16.17 10.81
N ASP A 147 -64.94 -15.33 9.81
CA ASP A 147 -65.45 -13.96 9.99
C ASP A 147 -66.91 -13.95 10.51
N GLU A 148 -67.73 -14.93 10.12
CA GLU A 148 -69.12 -15.01 10.59
C GLU A 148 -69.22 -15.48 12.05
N ALA A 149 -68.40 -16.47 12.44
CA ALA A 149 -68.31 -16.91 13.83
C ALA A 149 -67.71 -15.84 14.76
N GLU A 150 -66.69 -15.10 14.31
CA GLU A 150 -66.11 -14.00 15.08
C GLU A 150 -67.09 -12.84 15.26
N LYS A 151 -67.85 -12.49 14.20
CA LYS A 151 -68.92 -11.49 14.27
C LYS A 151 -70.04 -11.88 15.22
N ASP A 152 -70.47 -13.14 15.24
CA ASP A 152 -71.50 -13.63 16.17
C ASP A 152 -71.04 -13.56 17.62
N ILE A 153 -69.78 -13.92 17.88
CA ILE A 153 -69.17 -13.80 19.22
C ILE A 153 -69.07 -12.32 19.63
N LEU A 154 -68.61 -11.43 18.74
CA LEU A 154 -68.55 -9.99 19.00
C LEU A 154 -69.93 -9.39 19.28
N ASN A 155 -70.95 -9.73 18.48
CA ASN A 155 -72.30 -9.22 18.67
C ASN A 155 -72.93 -9.68 19.99
N SER A 156 -72.71 -10.94 20.38
CA SER A 156 -73.22 -11.44 21.67
C SER A 156 -72.56 -10.75 22.87
N LEU A 157 -71.25 -10.47 22.82
CA LEU A 157 -70.55 -9.69 23.85
C LEU A 157 -71.05 -8.24 23.92
N ILE A 158 -71.31 -7.61 22.77
CA ILE A 158 -71.82 -6.23 22.71
C ILE A 158 -73.24 -6.15 23.29
N GLU A 159 -74.10 -7.13 23.01
CA GLU A 159 -75.45 -7.18 23.59
C GLU A 159 -75.42 -7.45 25.10
N GLU A 160 -74.50 -8.28 25.58
CA GLU A 160 -74.32 -8.55 27.00
C GLU A 160 -73.91 -7.28 27.78
N GLU A 161 -72.92 -6.53 27.28
CA GLU A 161 -72.51 -5.26 27.89
C GLU A 161 -73.61 -4.19 27.79
N ARG A 162 -74.36 -4.14 26.68
CA ARG A 162 -75.49 -3.20 26.55
C ARG A 162 -76.54 -3.44 27.64
N LYS A 163 -76.89 -4.71 27.89
CA LYS A 163 -77.91 -5.12 28.88
C LYS A 163 -77.45 -4.92 30.33
N LYS A 164 -76.15 -4.77 30.55
CA LYS A 164 -75.55 -4.47 31.85
C LYS A 164 -75.60 -2.97 32.17
N HIS A 165 -75.72 -2.12 31.16
CA HIS A 165 -75.64 -0.66 31.30
C HIS A 165 -76.94 0.08 30.95
N PHE A 166 -77.93 -0.61 30.38
CA PHE A 166 -79.30 -0.14 30.13
C PHE A 166 -80.31 -1.17 30.61
#